data_AF-D4KVE6-F1
#
_entry.id   AF-D4KVE6-F1
#
_cell.length_a   1.000
_cell.length_b   1.000
_cell.length_c   1.000
_cell.angle_alpha   90.00
_cell.angle_beta   90.00
_cell.angle_gamma   90.00
#
_symmetry.space_group_name_H-M   'P 1'
#
loop_
_entity.id
_entity.type
_entity.pdbx_description
1 polymer ?
#
loop_
_entity_poly.entity_id
_entity_poly.type
_entity_poly.pdbx_seq_one_letter_code
_entity_poly.pdbx_strand_id
1 'polypeptide(L)'
;MNQLKKNTAYYHLPGLFEFYELYRVFLPLFREHREYFYDWCEIGSVYGAPSDCIWGGGRTSFGDHDPQEIFALMQEYGISARLTFSNSLLGQEHLWDKKCNHLCTLFEKSEGVRNGVILYSDLLLEYLRKNYPGFYFVSSTTKVLTDFEQFVREVNREEFLYVVPDFRLNKVFDKLSTLTGAQKDKVEFLCNECCWFGCGDRKICYEAVSRKKPWRKWFGSPLCSSGCREWLSFFEGNGKSRVYWSG
;
A
#
# COMPACT_ATOMS: atom_id res chain seq x y z
N MET A 1 34.06 -5.87 -19.10
CA MET A 1 32.80 -6.64 -19.01
C MET A 1 31.70 -5.67 -18.65
N ASN A 2 30.86 -5.30 -19.62
CA ASN A 2 29.68 -4.48 -19.34
C ASN A 2 28.65 -5.38 -18.63
N GLN A 3 28.55 -5.28 -17.31
CA GLN A 3 27.37 -5.76 -16.61
C GLN A 3 26.17 -4.99 -17.18
N LEU A 4 25.37 -5.66 -18.01
CA LEU A 4 24.04 -5.19 -18.35
C LEU A 4 23.34 -4.88 -17.02
N LYS A 5 23.02 -3.60 -16.78
CA LYS A 5 22.18 -3.20 -15.64
C LYS A 5 20.93 -4.06 -15.71
N LYS A 6 20.73 -4.89 -14.71
CA LYS A 6 19.53 -5.71 -14.60
C LYS A 6 18.34 -4.77 -14.41
N ASN A 7 17.32 -4.88 -15.25
CA ASN A 7 16.07 -4.17 -15.04
C ASN A 7 15.37 -4.83 -13.85
N THR A 8 15.57 -4.28 -12.66
CA THR A 8 14.97 -4.79 -11.42
C THR A 8 13.58 -4.21 -11.23
N ALA A 9 12.58 -5.09 -11.08
CA ALA A 9 11.26 -4.72 -10.63
C ALA A 9 11.22 -4.65 -9.10
N TYR A 10 10.83 -3.51 -8.54
CA TYR A 10 10.64 -3.35 -7.10
C TYR A 10 9.18 -3.62 -6.74
N TYR A 11 8.97 -4.62 -5.90
CA TYR A 11 7.66 -4.97 -5.38
C TYR A 11 7.41 -4.27 -4.04
N HIS A 12 6.18 -3.75 -3.90
CA HIS A 12 5.69 -3.13 -2.68
C HIS A 12 4.62 -4.04 -2.10
N LEU A 13 4.91 -4.66 -0.94
CA LEU A 13 4.09 -5.72 -0.39
C LEU A 13 3.10 -5.17 0.66
N PRO A 14 1.85 -5.69 0.74
CA PRO A 14 0.86 -5.23 1.71
C PRO A 14 1.08 -5.81 3.11
N GLY A 15 0.31 -5.35 4.10
CA GLY A 15 0.20 -6.02 5.39
C GLY A 15 1.37 -5.76 6.34
N LEU A 16 1.95 -4.55 6.33
CA LEU A 16 3.01 -4.14 7.27
C LEU A 16 2.70 -4.46 8.74
N PHE A 17 1.45 -4.29 9.17
CA PHE A 17 0.98 -4.58 10.52
C PHE A 17 0.15 -5.86 10.64
N GLU A 18 -0.03 -6.60 9.54
CA GLU A 18 -0.93 -7.75 9.47
C GLU A 18 -0.17 -9.06 9.29
N PHE A 19 0.89 -9.04 8.47
CA PHE A 19 1.60 -10.22 8.02
C PHE A 19 3.00 -10.33 8.66
N TYR A 20 3.15 -9.86 9.91
CA TYR A 20 4.43 -9.88 10.61
C TYR A 20 5.04 -11.30 10.69
N GLU A 21 4.26 -12.29 11.15
CA GLU A 21 4.74 -13.68 11.23
C GLU A 21 5.10 -14.27 9.85
N LEU A 22 4.39 -13.86 8.79
CA LEU A 22 4.75 -14.24 7.43
C LEU A 22 6.09 -13.60 7.03
N TYR A 23 6.27 -12.29 7.26
CA TYR A 23 7.49 -11.60 6.88
C TYR A 23 8.73 -12.08 7.64
N ARG A 24 8.57 -12.47 8.91
CA ARG A 24 9.65 -13.08 9.69
C ARG A 24 10.20 -14.37 9.08
N VAL A 25 9.37 -15.13 8.38
CA VAL A 25 9.81 -16.37 7.70
C VAL A 25 10.19 -16.08 6.25
N PHE A 26 9.40 -15.24 5.57
CA PHE A 26 9.56 -14.96 4.14
C PHE A 26 10.81 -14.15 3.82
N LEU A 27 11.16 -13.14 4.62
CA LEU A 27 12.31 -12.27 4.34
C LEU A 27 13.67 -13.00 4.42
N PRO A 28 13.97 -13.83 5.44
CA PRO A 28 15.19 -14.64 5.43
C PRO A 28 15.20 -15.60 4.24
N LEU A 29 14.10 -16.30 3.96
CA LEU A 29 13.99 -17.17 2.78
C LEU A 29 14.25 -16.40 1.48
N PHE A 30 13.68 -15.20 1.33
CA PHE A 30 13.88 -14.35 0.17
C PHE A 30 15.32 -13.89 0.02
N ARG A 31 16.06 -13.63 1.11
CA ARG A 31 17.46 -13.16 1.06
C ARG A 31 18.46 -14.30 0.89
N GLU A 32 18.28 -15.40 1.62
CA GLU A 32 19.22 -16.51 1.70
C GLU A 32 19.07 -17.49 0.53
N HIS A 33 17.85 -17.62 -0.01
CA HIS A 33 17.52 -18.53 -1.11
C HIS A 33 17.02 -17.79 -2.35
N ARG A 34 17.84 -16.87 -2.91
CA ARG A 34 17.49 -16.10 -4.12
C ARG A 34 17.14 -16.98 -5.32
N GLU A 35 17.66 -18.20 -5.37
CA GLU A 35 17.40 -19.19 -6.43
C GLU A 35 15.93 -19.66 -6.50
N TYR A 36 15.15 -19.49 -5.43
CA TYR A 36 13.71 -19.82 -5.43
C TYR A 36 12.84 -18.73 -6.06
N PHE A 37 13.41 -17.55 -6.30
CA PHE A 37 12.68 -16.38 -6.76
C PHE A 37 13.24 -15.89 -8.09
N TYR A 38 12.46 -15.06 -8.76
CA TYR A 38 12.95 -14.37 -9.94
C TYR A 38 14.12 -13.46 -9.57
N ASP A 39 15.17 -13.56 -10.38
CA ASP A 39 16.41 -12.85 -10.16
C ASP A 39 16.31 -11.36 -10.57
N TRP A 40 15.24 -10.98 -11.27
CA TRP A 40 14.92 -9.63 -11.74
C TRP A 40 13.97 -8.86 -10.80
N CYS A 41 13.71 -9.34 -9.58
CA CYS A 41 12.86 -8.64 -8.62
C CYS A 41 13.52 -8.42 -7.26
N GLU A 42 13.14 -7.31 -6.61
CA GLU A 42 13.51 -6.95 -5.25
C GLU A 42 12.28 -6.41 -4.49
N ILE A 43 12.37 -6.37 -3.16
CA ILE A 43 11.34 -5.79 -2.29
C ILE A 43 11.71 -4.34 -1.99
N GLY A 44 10.93 -3.40 -2.51
CA GLY A 44 11.17 -1.96 -2.30
C GLY A 44 10.58 -1.46 -0.99
N SER A 45 9.40 -1.96 -0.60
CA SER A 45 8.75 -1.57 0.65
C SER A 45 7.70 -2.58 1.11
N VAL A 46 7.32 -2.50 2.39
CA VAL A 46 6.09 -3.10 2.90
C VAL A 46 5.17 -1.98 3.41
N TYR A 47 3.88 -2.02 3.05
CA TYR A 47 2.92 -0.99 3.39
C TYR A 47 1.75 -1.51 4.24
N GLY A 48 1.25 -0.67 5.14
CA GLY A 48 0.06 -0.96 5.93
C GLY A 48 -0.21 0.09 7.00
N ALA A 49 -1.29 -0.07 7.75
CA ALA A 49 -1.59 0.70 8.94
C ALA A 49 -2.27 -0.20 9.98
N PRO A 50 -2.11 0.07 11.29
CA PRO A 50 -2.88 -0.64 12.32
C PRO A 50 -4.37 -0.39 12.16
N SER A 51 -5.17 -1.40 12.51
CA SER A 51 -6.64 -1.42 12.39
C SER A 51 -7.32 -0.27 13.14
N ASP A 52 -6.70 0.21 14.20
CA ASP A 52 -7.22 1.25 15.06
C ASP A 52 -6.68 2.67 14.77
N CYS A 53 -5.80 2.83 13.77
CA CYS A 53 -5.36 4.17 13.36
C CYS A 53 -6.40 4.85 12.46
N ILE A 54 -6.92 5.98 12.94
CA ILE A 54 -7.96 6.74 12.25
C ILE A 54 -7.52 7.25 10.87
N TRP A 55 -6.23 7.58 10.69
CA TRP A 55 -5.70 8.01 9.39
C TRP A 55 -5.67 6.88 8.35
N GLY A 56 -5.68 5.61 8.77
CA GLY A 56 -5.77 4.45 7.90
C GLY A 56 -7.16 4.24 7.28
N GLY A 57 -8.19 4.89 7.83
CA GLY A 57 -9.54 4.88 7.27
C GLY A 57 -10.32 3.61 7.60
N GLY A 58 -10.13 3.04 8.80
CA GLY A 58 -10.99 1.95 9.30
C GLY A 58 -10.88 0.63 8.54
N ARG A 59 -9.77 0.42 7.83
CA ARG A 59 -9.40 -0.90 7.27
C ARG A 59 -9.02 -1.82 8.42
N THR A 60 -9.68 -2.96 8.50
CA THR A 60 -9.33 -3.98 9.50
C THR A 60 -8.02 -4.66 9.08
N SER A 61 -7.00 -4.56 9.92
CA SER A 61 -5.85 -5.47 9.94
C SER A 61 -6.03 -6.46 11.09
N PHE A 62 -5.58 -7.69 10.92
CA PHE A 62 -5.71 -8.76 11.92
C PHE A 62 -4.45 -9.01 12.76
N GLY A 63 -3.47 -8.09 12.74
CA GLY A 63 -2.25 -8.21 13.54
C GLY A 63 -2.26 -7.30 14.78
N ASP A 64 -1.78 -7.85 15.89
CA ASP A 64 -1.65 -7.19 17.21
C ASP A 64 -0.18 -6.99 17.63
N HIS A 65 0.75 -7.11 16.67
CA HIS A 65 2.19 -6.98 16.93
C HIS A 65 2.60 -5.55 17.30
N ASP A 66 3.65 -5.44 18.11
CA ASP A 66 4.21 -4.16 18.52
C ASP A 66 4.78 -3.42 17.30
N PRO A 67 4.35 -2.17 17.01
CA PRO A 67 4.93 -1.36 15.94
C PRO A 67 6.45 -1.26 15.99
N GLN A 68 7.06 -1.36 17.18
CA GLN A 68 8.51 -1.32 17.37
C GLN A 68 9.19 -2.57 16.79
N GLU A 69 8.60 -3.75 16.98
CA GLU A 69 9.10 -5.01 16.41
C GLU A 69 8.97 -5.01 14.88
N ILE A 70 7.83 -4.53 14.37
CA ILE A 70 7.61 -4.38 12.93
C ILE A 70 8.64 -3.42 12.32
N PHE A 71 8.87 -2.28 12.96
CA PHE A 71 9.88 -1.32 12.52
C PHE A 71 11.28 -1.93 12.53
N ALA A 72 11.67 -2.62 13.60
CA ALA A 72 12.97 -3.29 13.71
C ALA A 72 13.18 -4.32 12.59
N LEU A 73 12.18 -5.15 12.29
CA LEU A 73 12.26 -6.13 11.20
C LEU A 73 12.48 -5.45 9.85
N MET A 74 11.79 -4.34 9.56
CA MET A 74 11.99 -3.61 8.31
C MET A 74 13.41 -3.00 8.22
N GLN A 75 13.93 -2.48 9.33
CA GLN A 75 15.31 -1.96 9.40
C GLN A 75 16.35 -3.06 9.18
N GLU A 76 16.19 -4.21 9.84
CA GLU A 76 17.08 -5.37 9.73
C GLU A 76 17.28 -5.80 8.28
N TYR A 77 16.21 -5.80 7.48
CA TYR A 77 16.25 -6.22 6.07
C TYR A 77 16.49 -5.07 5.08
N GLY A 78 16.65 -3.84 5.56
CA GLY A 78 16.83 -2.65 4.74
C GLY A 78 15.62 -2.40 3.82
N ILE A 79 14.40 -2.59 4.33
CA ILE A 79 13.15 -2.43 3.59
C ILE A 79 12.41 -1.19 4.07
N SER A 80 11.93 -0.38 3.14
CA SER A 80 11.14 0.81 3.48
C SER A 80 9.79 0.40 4.05
N ALA A 81 9.44 0.91 5.22
CA ALA A 81 8.10 0.79 5.78
C ALA A 81 7.23 1.96 5.31
N ARG A 82 6.05 1.66 4.76
CA ARG A 82 5.09 2.66 4.28
C ARG A 82 3.80 2.67 5.09
N LEU A 83 3.59 3.72 5.89
CA LEU A 83 2.34 3.89 6.63
C LEU A 83 1.21 4.22 5.66
N THR A 84 0.12 3.46 5.71
CA THR A 84 -1.02 3.64 4.78
C THR A 84 -2.09 4.53 5.40
N PHE A 85 -1.98 5.84 5.19
CA PHE A 85 -2.89 6.86 5.72
C PHE A 85 -3.85 7.38 4.63
N SER A 86 -4.71 6.47 4.18
CA SER A 86 -5.60 6.66 3.04
C SER A 86 -7.03 7.09 3.39
N ASN A 87 -7.30 7.53 4.62
CA ASN A 87 -8.62 8.01 5.01
C ASN A 87 -8.99 9.29 4.24
N SER A 88 -10.12 9.25 3.51
CA SER A 88 -10.58 10.36 2.68
C SER A 88 -11.38 11.43 3.42
N LEU A 89 -11.70 11.21 4.69
CA LEU A 89 -12.66 12.00 5.47
C LEU A 89 -12.00 12.68 6.68
N LEU A 90 -10.69 12.87 6.65
CA LEU A 90 -9.96 13.53 7.74
C LEU A 90 -10.25 15.03 7.78
N GLY A 91 -10.90 15.47 8.85
CA GLY A 91 -10.90 16.86 9.35
C GLY A 91 -9.73 17.20 10.28
N GLN A 92 -9.62 18.48 10.66
CA GLN A 92 -8.53 19.04 11.49
C GLN A 92 -8.41 18.39 12.87
N GLU A 93 -9.54 18.03 13.47
CA GLU A 93 -9.62 17.36 14.76
C GLU A 93 -8.89 16.02 14.78
N HIS A 94 -8.81 15.34 13.63
CA HIS A 94 -8.14 14.04 13.52
C HIS A 94 -6.61 14.16 13.50
N LEU A 95 -6.05 15.34 13.22
CA LEU A 95 -4.58 15.53 13.21
C LEU A 95 -3.96 15.37 14.60
N TRP A 96 -4.75 15.52 15.66
CA TRP A 96 -4.33 15.38 17.04
C TRP A 96 -4.39 13.94 17.56
N ASP A 97 -4.67 12.96 16.70
CA ASP A 97 -4.74 11.56 17.11
C ASP A 97 -3.39 11.08 17.65
N LYS A 98 -3.35 10.74 18.94
CA LYS A 98 -2.11 10.39 19.64
C LYS A 98 -1.45 9.15 19.06
N LYS A 99 -2.24 8.15 18.63
CA LYS A 99 -1.71 6.88 18.14
C LYS A 99 -1.06 7.07 16.77
N CYS A 100 -1.73 7.74 15.85
CA CYS A 100 -1.16 7.94 14.52
C CYS A 100 0.07 8.87 14.57
N ASN A 101 0.10 9.89 15.46
CA ASN A 101 1.30 10.70 15.71
C ASN A 101 2.46 9.90 16.35
N HIS A 102 2.15 8.98 17.25
CA HIS A 102 3.16 8.08 17.82
C HIS A 102 3.78 7.17 16.75
N LEU A 103 2.96 6.59 15.85
CA LEU A 103 3.45 5.81 14.71
C LEU A 103 4.36 6.65 13.80
N CYS A 104 3.99 7.89 13.48
CA CYS A 104 4.87 8.78 12.72
C CYS A 104 6.21 8.99 13.42
N THR A 105 6.19 9.27 14.73
CA THR A 105 7.41 9.50 15.52
C THR A 105 8.34 8.29 15.53
N LEU A 106 7.77 7.08 15.54
CA LEU A 106 8.53 5.84 15.49
C LEU A 106 9.13 5.61 14.09
N PHE A 107 8.28 5.62 13.06
CA PHE A 107 8.68 5.25 11.71
C PHE A 107 9.51 6.32 10.99
N GLU A 108 9.50 7.56 11.46
CA GLU A 108 10.37 8.61 10.90
C GLU A 108 11.85 8.37 11.25
N LYS A 109 12.14 7.76 12.40
CA LYS A 109 13.50 7.53 12.94
C LYS A 109 14.23 6.37 12.25
N SER A 110 14.24 6.34 10.93
CA SER A 110 14.93 5.30 10.16
C SER A 110 16.43 5.62 10.03
N GLU A 111 17.28 4.70 10.51
CA GLU A 111 18.73 4.77 10.34
C GLU A 111 19.12 3.94 9.10
N GLY A 112 18.88 4.50 7.91
CA GLY A 112 19.23 3.87 6.64
C GLY A 112 18.18 4.11 5.57
N VAL A 113 17.23 3.19 5.44
CA VAL A 113 16.22 3.26 4.37
C VAL A 113 15.09 4.18 4.79
N ARG A 114 14.94 5.31 4.10
CA ARG A 114 13.85 6.27 4.36
C ARG A 114 12.50 5.55 4.33
N ASN A 115 11.62 5.87 5.26
CA ASN A 115 10.25 5.36 5.31
C ASN A 115 9.29 6.31 4.59
N GLY A 116 8.12 5.77 4.21
CA GLY A 116 7.13 6.51 3.43
C GLY A 116 5.76 6.57 4.08
N VAL A 117 4.90 7.43 3.55
CA VAL A 117 3.48 7.49 3.90
C VAL A 117 2.64 7.54 2.62
N ILE A 118 1.71 6.60 2.49
CA ILE A 118 0.71 6.58 1.41
C ILE A 118 -0.47 7.44 1.83
N LEU A 119 -0.78 8.49 1.08
CA LEU A 119 -1.72 9.54 1.48
C LEU A 119 -2.88 9.70 0.51
N TYR A 120 -4.07 9.92 1.09
CA TYR A 120 -5.21 10.48 0.38
C TYR A 120 -5.35 11.98 0.64
N SER A 121 -5.35 12.38 1.92
CA SER A 121 -5.75 13.72 2.35
C SER A 121 -4.64 14.75 2.19
N ASP A 122 -4.91 15.85 1.47
CA ASP A 122 -3.99 16.99 1.37
C ASP A 122 -3.79 17.69 2.72
N LEU A 123 -4.83 17.70 3.57
CA LEU A 123 -4.73 18.20 4.94
C LEU A 123 -3.66 17.43 5.74
N LEU A 124 -3.68 16.09 5.62
CA LEU A 124 -2.69 15.27 6.31
C LEU A 124 -1.30 15.40 5.67
N LEU A 125 -1.21 15.53 4.34
CA LEU A 125 0.05 15.79 3.65
C LEU A 125 0.73 17.06 4.19
N GLU A 126 0.01 18.17 4.28
CA GLU A 126 0.56 19.43 4.79
C GLU A 126 1.02 19.31 6.25
N TYR A 127 0.25 18.59 7.07
CA TYR A 127 0.59 18.33 8.46
C TYR A 127 1.88 17.51 8.57
N LEU A 128 1.98 16.39 7.85
CA LEU A 128 3.15 15.51 7.92
C LEU A 128 4.41 16.17 7.35
N ARG A 129 4.31 16.96 6.28
CA ARG A 129 5.46 17.72 5.75
C ARG A 129 6.07 18.67 6.78
N LYS A 130 5.25 19.25 7.66
CA LYS A 130 5.69 20.20 8.69
C LYS A 130 6.25 19.50 9.93
N ASN A 131 5.59 18.41 10.36
CA ASN A 131 5.87 17.78 11.66
C ASN A 131 6.78 16.55 11.56
N TYR A 132 6.82 15.90 10.38
CA TYR A 132 7.56 14.66 10.13
C TYR A 132 8.27 14.69 8.76
N PRO A 133 9.21 15.65 8.53
CA PRO A 133 9.86 15.85 7.24
C PRO A 133 10.74 14.67 6.77
N GLY A 134 11.08 13.74 7.67
CA GLY A 134 11.85 12.54 7.36
C GLY A 134 11.11 11.56 6.43
N PHE A 135 9.79 11.65 6.29
CA PHE A 135 9.02 10.80 5.37
C PHE A 135 9.08 11.26 3.91
N TYR A 136 9.08 10.30 2.98
CA TYR A 136 8.62 10.58 1.61
C TYR A 136 7.14 10.22 1.48
N PHE A 137 6.47 10.80 0.48
CA PHE A 137 5.02 10.64 0.32
C PHE A 137 4.68 9.92 -0.97
N VAL A 138 3.63 9.08 -0.91
CA VAL A 138 3.07 8.35 -2.04
C VAL A 138 1.60 8.72 -2.18
N SER A 139 1.16 9.11 -3.37
CA SER A 139 -0.26 9.38 -3.61
C SER A 139 -1.04 8.07 -3.73
N SER A 140 -2.08 7.93 -2.92
CA SER A 140 -2.86 6.71 -2.80
C SER A 140 -3.75 6.46 -4.02
N THR A 141 -3.80 5.20 -4.49
CA THR A 141 -4.79 4.71 -5.47
C THR A 141 -6.24 4.94 -5.03
N THR A 142 -6.47 5.15 -3.73
CA THR A 142 -7.81 5.41 -3.17
C THR A 142 -8.36 6.79 -3.50
N LYS A 143 -7.56 7.65 -4.13
CA LYS A 143 -8.04 8.86 -4.80
C LYS A 143 -8.93 8.55 -6.01
N VAL A 144 -8.85 7.32 -6.54
CA VAL A 144 -9.68 6.82 -7.66
C VAL A 144 -9.57 7.76 -8.87
N LEU A 145 -8.34 8.12 -9.23
CA LEU A 145 -8.06 8.97 -10.39
C LEU A 145 -8.21 8.14 -11.66
N THR A 146 -9.41 8.16 -12.25
CA THR A 146 -9.73 7.42 -13.48
C THR A 146 -9.55 8.24 -14.75
N ASP A 147 -9.57 9.57 -14.62
CA ASP A 147 -9.25 10.46 -15.71
C ASP A 147 -7.72 10.57 -15.85
N PHE A 148 -7.22 10.40 -17.07
CA PHE A 148 -5.78 10.35 -17.31
C PHE A 148 -5.11 11.71 -17.06
N GLU A 149 -5.78 12.82 -17.37
CA GLU A 149 -5.23 14.15 -17.13
C GLU A 149 -5.19 14.48 -15.63
N GLN A 150 -6.22 14.08 -14.87
CA GLN A 150 -6.19 14.15 -13.40
C GLN A 150 -5.02 13.36 -12.82
N PHE A 151 -4.78 12.14 -13.33
CA PHE A 151 -3.62 11.35 -12.94
C PHE A 151 -2.30 12.06 -13.26
N VAL A 152 -2.13 12.60 -14.47
CA VAL A 152 -0.91 13.35 -14.84
C VAL A 152 -0.70 14.58 -13.95
N ARG A 153 -1.78 15.31 -13.61
CA ARG A 153 -1.70 16.44 -12.66
C ARG A 153 -1.20 15.99 -11.30
N GLU A 154 -1.65 14.85 -10.81
CA GLU A 154 -1.19 14.27 -9.54
C GLU A 154 0.28 13.83 -9.62
N VAL A 155 0.72 13.20 -10.72
CA VAL A 155 2.13 12.84 -10.96
C VAL A 155 3.04 14.07 -10.94
N ASN A 156 2.57 15.21 -11.45
CA ASN A 156 3.34 16.45 -11.49
C ASN A 156 3.46 17.17 -10.14
N ARG A 157 2.78 16.70 -9.09
CA ARG A 157 2.92 17.25 -7.73
C ARG A 157 4.27 16.88 -7.13
N GLU A 158 5.07 17.88 -6.78
CA GLU A 158 6.44 17.72 -6.26
C GLU A 158 6.47 17.08 -4.87
N GLU A 159 5.36 17.18 -4.12
CA GLU A 159 5.26 16.64 -2.76
C GLU A 159 5.31 15.11 -2.73
N PHE A 160 4.89 14.45 -3.81
CA PHE A 160 4.86 13.00 -3.90
C PHE A 160 6.10 12.48 -4.62
N LEU A 161 6.78 11.52 -4.00
CA LEU A 161 7.84 10.75 -4.66
C LEU A 161 7.24 9.76 -5.65
N TYR A 162 6.14 9.10 -5.27
CA TYR A 162 5.43 8.15 -6.12
C TYR A 162 3.93 8.43 -6.18
N VAL A 163 3.29 8.06 -7.29
CA VAL A 163 1.84 8.17 -7.50
C VAL A 163 1.33 6.83 -8.02
N VAL A 164 0.35 6.27 -7.31
CA VAL A 164 -0.30 5.02 -7.68
C VAL A 164 -1.59 5.35 -8.43
N PRO A 165 -1.68 5.10 -9.75
CA PRO A 165 -2.92 5.33 -10.50
C PRO A 165 -4.05 4.41 -10.01
N ASP A 166 -5.27 4.72 -10.42
CA ASP A 166 -6.33 3.73 -10.40
C ASP A 166 -5.96 2.57 -11.34
N PHE A 167 -6.15 1.33 -10.89
CA PHE A 167 -5.75 0.13 -11.64
C PHE A 167 -6.36 0.03 -13.04
N ARG A 168 -7.48 0.73 -13.29
CA ARG A 168 -8.09 0.84 -14.63
C ARG A 168 -7.16 1.50 -15.64
N LEU A 169 -6.23 2.34 -15.18
CA LEU A 169 -5.24 2.98 -16.04
C LEU A 169 -4.04 2.09 -16.35
N ASN A 170 -3.85 0.95 -15.66
CA ASN A 170 -2.69 0.07 -15.86
C ASN A 170 -2.56 -0.47 -17.31
N LYS A 171 -3.67 -0.50 -18.07
CA LYS A 171 -3.73 -1.04 -19.43
C LYS A 171 -3.89 0.03 -20.52
N VAL A 172 -3.90 1.32 -20.18
CA VAL A 172 -3.99 2.41 -21.20
C VAL A 172 -2.61 2.73 -21.79
N PHE A 173 -1.96 1.72 -22.38
CA PHE A 173 -0.56 1.79 -22.82
C PHE A 173 -0.27 2.96 -23.76
N ASP A 174 -1.18 3.25 -24.70
CA ASP A 174 -1.02 4.40 -25.61
C ASP A 174 -0.87 5.71 -24.84
N LYS A 175 -1.68 5.92 -23.80
CA LYS A 175 -1.60 7.11 -22.94
C LYS A 175 -0.38 7.05 -22.02
N LEU A 176 -0.11 5.92 -21.38
CA LEU A 176 1.07 5.77 -20.50
C LEU A 176 2.40 5.98 -21.26
N SER A 177 2.44 5.61 -22.53
CA SER A 177 3.62 5.79 -23.37
C SER A 177 4.01 7.26 -23.54
N THR A 178 3.04 8.19 -23.46
CA THR A 178 3.24 9.64 -23.63
C THR A 178 3.83 10.32 -22.40
N LEU A 179 3.88 9.64 -21.24
CA LEU A 179 4.54 10.17 -20.04
C LEU A 179 6.04 10.38 -20.31
N THR A 180 6.58 11.47 -19.76
CA THR A 180 8.02 11.73 -19.79
C THR A 180 8.78 10.70 -18.93
N GLY A 181 10.09 10.57 -19.11
CA GLY A 181 10.91 9.67 -18.27
C GLY A 181 10.75 9.96 -16.78
N ALA A 182 10.87 11.24 -16.39
CA ALA A 182 10.69 11.67 -15.00
C ALA A 182 9.28 11.37 -14.45
N GLN A 183 8.24 11.45 -15.28
CA GLN A 183 6.90 11.06 -14.88
C GLN A 183 6.81 9.54 -14.69
N LYS A 184 7.38 8.74 -15.59
CA LYS A 184 7.41 7.27 -15.49
C LYS A 184 8.12 6.81 -14.22
N ASP A 185 9.21 7.47 -13.84
CA ASP A 185 9.98 7.17 -12.62
C ASP A 185 9.17 7.38 -11.33
N LYS A 186 8.10 8.20 -11.36
CA LYS A 186 7.20 8.43 -10.23
C LYS A 186 6.00 7.48 -10.18
N VAL A 187 5.77 6.65 -11.20
CA VAL A 187 4.54 5.84 -11.28
C VAL A 187 4.78 4.44 -10.73
N GLU A 188 4.00 4.06 -9.72
CA GLU A 188 3.95 2.70 -9.17
C GLU A 188 2.59 2.06 -9.49
N PHE A 189 2.55 0.87 -10.06
CA PHE A 189 1.29 0.23 -10.45
C PHE A 189 0.74 -0.68 -9.35
N LEU A 190 -0.55 -0.54 -9.06
CA LEU A 190 -1.28 -1.49 -8.22
C LEU A 190 -1.58 -2.76 -9.01
N CYS A 191 -1.01 -3.88 -8.59
CA CYS A 191 -1.23 -5.20 -9.17
C CYS A 191 -2.14 -6.05 -8.26
N ASN A 192 -2.74 -7.10 -8.82
CA ASN A 192 -3.58 -8.06 -8.10
C ASN A 192 -4.77 -7.44 -7.33
N GLU A 193 -5.33 -6.36 -7.88
CA GLU A 193 -6.55 -5.76 -7.34
C GLU A 193 -7.75 -6.71 -7.52
N CYS A 194 -8.48 -6.96 -6.43
CA CYS A 194 -9.64 -7.87 -6.44
C CYS A 194 -10.94 -7.20 -6.92
N CYS A 195 -10.95 -5.88 -7.12
CA CYS A 195 -12.11 -5.15 -7.62
C CYS A 195 -12.36 -5.45 -9.11
N TRP A 196 -13.64 -5.51 -9.49
CA TRP A 196 -14.03 -5.62 -10.89
C TRP A 196 -13.61 -4.38 -11.70
N PHE A 197 -13.05 -4.57 -12.89
CA PHE A 197 -12.50 -3.50 -13.73
C PHE A 197 -13.52 -2.39 -14.07
N GLY A 198 -14.78 -2.72 -14.28
CA GLY A 198 -15.83 -1.73 -14.57
C GLY A 198 -16.48 -1.09 -13.35
N CYS A 199 -15.98 -1.34 -12.13
CA CYS A 199 -16.67 -0.93 -10.90
C CYS A 199 -16.81 0.60 -10.80
N GLY A 200 -18.07 1.05 -10.79
CA GLY A 200 -18.42 2.46 -10.56
C GLY A 200 -18.37 2.86 -9.08
N ASP A 201 -18.50 1.89 -8.18
CA ASP A 201 -18.68 2.15 -6.74
C ASP A 201 -17.36 2.23 -5.96
N ARG A 202 -16.20 2.06 -6.60
CA ARG A 202 -14.89 1.98 -5.92
C ARG A 202 -14.63 3.16 -4.98
N LYS A 203 -14.97 4.38 -5.40
CA LYS A 203 -14.84 5.59 -4.58
C LYS A 203 -15.76 5.52 -3.35
N ILE A 204 -17.01 5.12 -3.54
CA ILE A 204 -18.00 4.95 -2.47
C ILE A 204 -17.53 3.87 -1.49
N CYS A 205 -16.96 2.75 -1.96
CA CYS A 205 -16.40 1.71 -1.11
C CYS A 205 -15.25 2.24 -0.23
N TYR A 206 -14.33 3.02 -0.80
CA TYR A 206 -13.22 3.61 -0.02
C TYR A 206 -13.70 4.67 0.99
N GLU A 207 -14.68 5.49 0.63
CA GLU A 207 -15.30 6.42 1.57
C GLU A 207 -16.05 5.69 2.68
N ALA A 208 -16.78 4.61 2.37
CA ALA A 208 -17.48 3.79 3.35
C ALA A 208 -16.53 3.14 4.35
N VAL A 209 -15.38 2.65 3.87
CA VAL A 209 -14.29 2.16 4.72
C VAL A 209 -13.77 3.31 5.60
N SER A 210 -13.49 4.48 5.02
CA SER A 210 -13.02 5.67 5.75
C SER A 210 -13.97 6.16 6.86
N ARG A 211 -15.29 5.92 6.73
CA ARG A 211 -16.30 6.21 7.76
C ARG A 211 -16.28 5.23 8.92
N LYS A 212 -15.72 4.03 8.75
CA LYS A 212 -15.67 3.03 9.83
C LYS A 212 -14.79 3.58 10.95
N LYS A 213 -15.40 3.85 12.10
CA LYS A 213 -14.65 4.16 13.31
C LYS A 213 -13.91 2.89 13.76
N PRO A 214 -12.61 2.97 14.10
CA PRO A 214 -11.83 1.82 14.52
C PRO A 214 -12.38 1.08 15.76
N TRP A 215 -13.25 1.72 16.55
CA TRP A 215 -13.83 1.15 17.78
C TRP A 215 -15.14 0.36 17.62
N ARG A 216 -15.76 0.31 16.43
CA ARG A 216 -16.97 -0.52 16.25
C ARG A 216 -16.58 -1.95 15.85
N LYS A 217 -16.52 -2.85 16.84
CA LYS A 217 -16.60 -4.30 16.62
C LYS A 217 -17.75 -4.59 15.65
N TRP A 218 -17.42 -5.23 14.55
CA TRP A 218 -18.34 -5.55 13.48
C TRP A 218 -19.35 -6.62 13.95
N PHE A 219 -20.61 -6.21 14.16
CA PHE A 219 -21.77 -7.09 14.03
C PHE A 219 -22.56 -6.59 12.82
N GLY A 220 -22.22 -7.08 11.63
CA GLY A 220 -22.87 -6.74 10.37
C GLY A 220 -22.29 -7.56 9.23
N SER A 221 -23.08 -7.85 8.19
CA SER A 221 -22.65 -8.67 7.05
C SER A 221 -21.62 -7.95 6.18
N PRO A 222 -20.63 -8.66 5.59
CA PRO A 222 -19.63 -8.05 4.72
C PRO A 222 -20.35 -7.25 3.64
N LEU A 223 -20.00 -5.97 3.48
CA LEU A 223 -20.36 -5.19 2.30
C LEU A 223 -19.53 -5.74 1.13
N CYS A 224 -19.89 -6.95 0.72
CA CYS A 224 -19.62 -7.48 -0.60
C CYS A 224 -20.67 -6.84 -1.50
N SER A 225 -20.23 -6.29 -2.62
CA SER A 225 -21.11 -5.98 -3.74
C SER A 225 -22.06 -7.16 -3.98
N SER A 226 -23.33 -6.85 -4.20
CA SER A 226 -24.36 -7.80 -4.59
C SER A 226 -23.89 -8.57 -5.83
N GLY A 227 -23.30 -9.75 -5.61
CA GLY A 227 -22.67 -10.58 -6.64
C GLY A 227 -21.55 -11.50 -6.13
N CYS A 228 -20.87 -11.16 -5.03
CA CYS A 228 -19.88 -12.07 -4.42
C CYS A 228 -20.54 -12.99 -3.38
N ARG A 229 -21.29 -13.99 -3.84
CA ARG A 229 -21.60 -15.17 -3.03
C ARG A 229 -20.55 -16.22 -3.34
N GLU A 230 -19.56 -16.30 -2.47
CA GLU A 230 -18.74 -17.47 -2.10
C GLU A 230 -17.34 -17.00 -1.69
N TRP A 231 -17.13 -16.96 -0.37
CA TRP A 231 -15.80 -16.94 0.21
C TRP A 231 -15.23 -18.36 0.08
N LEU A 232 -14.44 -18.61 -0.96
CA LEU A 232 -13.62 -19.82 -1.05
C LEU A 232 -12.42 -19.64 -0.11
N SER A 233 -12.56 -20.18 1.10
CA SER A 233 -11.44 -20.53 1.97
C SER A 233 -10.62 -21.62 1.27
N PHE A 234 -9.44 -21.30 0.78
CA PHE A 234 -8.49 -22.30 0.27
C PHE A 234 -7.55 -22.77 1.37
N PHE A 235 -8.07 -23.49 2.37
CA PHE A 235 -7.28 -24.47 3.13
C PHE A 235 -8.19 -25.53 3.74
N GLU A 236 -8.41 -26.61 3.00
CA GLU A 236 -8.45 -27.95 3.59
C GLU A 236 -7.54 -28.86 2.78
N GLY A 237 -6.51 -29.39 3.43
CA GLY A 237 -5.52 -30.24 2.83
C GLY A 237 -6.13 -31.59 2.44
N ASN A 238 -5.94 -31.98 1.19
CA ASN A 238 -5.89 -33.38 0.76
C ASN A 238 -5.07 -33.52 -0.53
N GLY A 239 -3.76 -33.28 -0.40
CA GLY A 239 -2.72 -34.04 -1.10
C GLY A 239 -2.65 -34.06 -2.62
N LYS A 240 -3.37 -33.23 -3.40
CA LYS A 240 -3.18 -33.13 -4.86
C LYS A 240 -3.36 -31.69 -5.38
N SER A 241 -2.24 -31.08 -5.79
CA SER A 241 -2.19 -29.79 -6.48
C SER A 241 -2.77 -29.88 -7.90
N ARG A 242 -3.67 -28.96 -8.27
CA ARG A 242 -4.06 -28.73 -9.67
C ARG A 242 -3.95 -27.24 -9.99
N VAL A 243 -3.06 -26.92 -10.94
CA VAL A 243 -2.91 -25.60 -11.55
C VAL A 243 -3.95 -25.50 -12.67
N TYR A 244 -4.71 -24.40 -12.72
CA TYR A 244 -5.49 -24.04 -13.90
C TYR A 244 -5.01 -22.68 -14.41
N TRP A 245 -4.52 -22.68 -15.65
CA TRP A 245 -4.33 -21.50 -16.48
C TRP A 245 -5.68 -21.16 -17.14
N SER A 246 -6.06 -19.89 -17.15
CA SER A 246 -7.09 -19.38 -18.06
C SER A 246 -6.46 -18.38 -19.01
N GLY A 247 -6.58 -18.65 -20.32
CA GLY A 247 -6.23 -17.72 -21.39
C GLY A 247 -7.21 -16.57 -21.52
#